data_AF-A0AAE1Y872-F1
#
_entry.id   AF-A0AAE1Y872-F1
#
_cell.length_a   1.000
_cell.length_b   1.000
_cell.length_c   1.000
_cell.angle_alpha   90.00
_cell.angle_beta   90.00
_cell.angle_gamma   90.00
#
_symmetry.space_group_name_H-M   'P 1'
#
loop_
_entity.id
_entity.type
_entity.pdbx_description
1 polymer ?
#
loop_
_entity_poly.entity_id
_entity_poly.type
_entity_poly.pdbx_seq_one_letter_code
_entity_poly.pdbx_strand_id
1 'polypeptide(L)'
;NKGTGEFSCDKAKKVRVTYDTLVQRNDATNPSSPCNFDPAAWLEASGGLSKGRVYGFGSQPFHHSFGDIAYCGSGFKVKHKEAAKNAQKESNERFDLLQKEMEKLKQTNMQLQGQQRVILKAMEQCLSDTIRQML
;
A
#
# COMPACT_ATOMS: atom_id res chain seq x y z
N ASN A 1 -10.32 -21.69 -37.69
CA ASN A 1 -10.72 -22.28 -36.39
C ASN A 1 -10.55 -21.26 -35.28
N LYS A 2 -11.64 -20.54 -34.96
CA LYS A 2 -11.67 -19.62 -33.81
C LYS A 2 -11.73 -20.51 -32.56
N GLY A 3 -10.69 -20.46 -31.74
CA GLY A 3 -10.46 -21.41 -30.65
C GLY A 3 -11.57 -21.41 -29.60
N THR A 4 -12.51 -22.34 -29.71
CA THR A 4 -13.35 -22.80 -28.60
C THR A 4 -12.54 -23.81 -27.78
N GLY A 5 -11.51 -23.32 -27.10
CA GLY A 5 -10.76 -24.11 -26.13
C GLY A 5 -11.55 -24.15 -24.82
N GLU A 6 -12.06 -25.33 -24.45
CA GLU A 6 -12.62 -25.52 -23.12
C GLU A 6 -11.48 -25.62 -22.10
N PHE A 7 -11.61 -24.93 -20.97
CA PHE A 7 -10.63 -25.04 -19.90
C PHE A 7 -10.62 -26.46 -19.35
N SER A 8 -9.48 -27.15 -19.38
CA SER A 8 -9.37 -28.53 -18.89
C SER A 8 -9.30 -28.65 -17.37
N CYS A 9 -9.07 -27.55 -16.64
CA CYS A 9 -8.93 -27.55 -15.19
C CYS A 9 -10.07 -26.84 -14.47
N ASP A 10 -10.56 -27.43 -13.38
CA ASP A 10 -11.71 -26.93 -12.61
C ASP A 10 -11.48 -25.52 -12.06
N LYS A 11 -10.23 -25.17 -11.75
CA LYS A 11 -9.86 -23.83 -11.29
C LYS A 11 -10.13 -22.78 -12.37
N ALA A 12 -9.71 -23.02 -13.61
CA ALA A 12 -9.93 -22.06 -14.69
C ALA A 12 -11.40 -22.01 -15.10
N LYS A 13 -12.12 -23.14 -15.06
CA LYS A 13 -13.58 -23.16 -15.23
C LYS A 13 -14.27 -22.28 -14.20
N LYS A 14 -13.87 -22.38 -12.93
CA LYS A 14 -14.43 -21.56 -11.84
C LYS A 14 -14.14 -20.07 -12.04
N VAL A 15 -12.90 -19.70 -12.39
CA VAL A 15 -12.55 -18.30 -12.70
C VAL A 15 -13.39 -17.77 -13.86
N ARG A 16 -13.59 -18.57 -14.92
CA ARG A 16 -14.41 -18.17 -16.07
C ARG A 16 -15.86 -17.90 -15.68
N VAL A 17 -16.47 -18.81 -14.92
CA VAL A 17 -17.85 -18.64 -14.45
C VAL A 17 -17.98 -17.39 -13.58
N THR A 18 -17.07 -17.18 -12.63
CA THR A 18 -17.07 -15.97 -11.79
C THR A 18 -16.92 -14.70 -12.63
N TYR A 19 -16.01 -14.70 -13.60
CA TYR A 19 -15.81 -13.58 -14.51
C TYR A 19 -17.08 -13.23 -15.30
N ASP A 20 -17.69 -14.23 -15.93
CA ASP A 20 -18.91 -14.03 -16.73
C ASP A 20 -20.06 -13.49 -15.84
N THR A 21 -20.17 -13.93 -14.57
CA THR A 21 -21.16 -13.38 -13.63
C THR A 21 -20.90 -11.93 -13.23
N LEU A 22 -19.63 -11.52 -13.08
CA LEU A 22 -19.25 -10.15 -12.73
C LEU A 22 -19.51 -9.21 -13.90
N VAL A 23 -19.15 -9.62 -15.12
CA VAL A 23 -19.40 -8.86 -16.35
C VAL A 23 -20.90 -8.67 -16.57
N GLN A 24 -21.71 -9.74 -16.42
CA GLN A 24 -23.17 -9.64 -16.52
C GLN A 24 -23.79 -8.70 -15.49
N ARG A 25 -23.22 -8.63 -14.28
CA ARG A 25 -23.69 -7.72 -13.22
C ARG A 25 -23.41 -6.26 -13.56
N ASN A 26 -22.29 -5.98 -14.24
CA ASN A 26 -21.88 -4.63 -14.62
C ASN A 26 -22.59 -4.14 -15.90
N ASP A 27 -22.83 -5.04 -16.86
CA ASP A 27 -23.47 -4.75 -18.15
C ASP A 27 -25.00 -4.56 -18.07
N ALA A 28 -25.62 -4.78 -16.90
CA ALA A 28 -27.04 -4.52 -16.66
C ALA A 28 -27.47 -3.06 -16.93
N THR A 29 -26.50 -2.15 -17.09
CA THR A 29 -26.71 -0.72 -17.33
C THR A 29 -26.67 -0.31 -18.80
N ASN A 30 -26.17 -1.14 -19.74
CA ASN A 30 -26.14 -0.78 -21.16
C ASN A 30 -26.02 -2.00 -22.12
N PRO A 31 -27.13 -2.57 -22.62
CA PRO A 31 -27.14 -3.82 -23.40
C PRO A 31 -26.63 -3.69 -24.85
N SER A 32 -26.08 -2.54 -25.25
CA SER A 32 -25.69 -2.26 -26.65
C SER A 32 -24.18 -2.28 -26.91
N SER A 33 -23.34 -2.43 -25.88
CA SER A 33 -21.89 -2.46 -26.08
C SER A 33 -21.40 -3.88 -26.33
N PRO A 34 -20.51 -4.11 -27.31
CA PRO A 34 -19.84 -5.40 -27.45
C PRO A 34 -19.15 -5.69 -26.12
N CYS A 35 -19.37 -6.90 -25.59
CA CYS A 35 -18.83 -7.38 -24.32
C CYS A 35 -17.30 -7.32 -24.38
N ASN A 36 -16.77 -6.15 -24.05
CA ASN A 36 -15.35 -5.88 -24.04
C ASN A 36 -14.79 -6.54 -22.79
N PHE A 37 -13.60 -7.11 -22.92
CA PHE A 37 -12.91 -7.72 -21.79
C PHE A 37 -12.76 -6.68 -20.66
N ASP A 38 -13.45 -6.91 -19.53
CA ASP A 38 -13.35 -6.12 -18.30
C ASP A 38 -12.13 -6.58 -17.47
N PRO A 39 -11.06 -5.77 -17.37
CA PRO A 39 -9.86 -6.14 -16.61
C PRO A 39 -10.11 -6.20 -15.10
N ALA A 40 -11.07 -5.43 -14.57
CA ALA A 40 -11.37 -5.38 -13.14
C ALA A 40 -12.13 -6.63 -12.72
N ALA A 41 -13.15 -7.02 -13.47
CA ALA A 41 -13.87 -8.28 -13.25
C ALA A 41 -12.94 -9.50 -13.40
N TRP A 42 -11.97 -9.45 -14.33
CA TRP A 42 -11.01 -10.55 -14.51
C TRP A 42 -10.05 -10.68 -13.32
N LEU A 43 -9.57 -9.55 -12.80
CA LEU A 43 -8.70 -9.51 -11.62
C LEU A 43 -9.41 -10.04 -10.37
N GLU A 44 -10.68 -9.67 -10.19
CA GLU A 44 -11.50 -10.17 -9.09
C GLU A 44 -11.76 -11.68 -9.22
N ALA A 45 -12.17 -12.14 -10.40
CA ALA A 45 -12.46 -13.54 -10.66
C ALA A 45 -11.24 -14.47 -10.49
N SER A 46 -10.04 -13.99 -10.79
CA SER A 46 -8.79 -14.76 -10.70
C SER A 46 -8.20 -14.84 -9.29
N GLY A 47 -8.81 -14.18 -8.30
CA GLY A 47 -8.37 -14.23 -6.90
C GLY A 47 -7.58 -12.99 -6.45
N GLY A 48 -7.71 -11.87 -7.15
CA GLY A 48 -7.16 -10.58 -6.78
C GLY A 48 -5.65 -10.44 -6.98
N LEU A 49 -5.13 -9.26 -6.62
CA LEU A 49 -3.73 -8.83 -6.79
C LEU A 49 -2.69 -9.77 -6.15
N SER A 50 -3.10 -10.63 -5.22
CA SER A 50 -2.21 -11.52 -4.46
C SER A 50 -2.04 -12.91 -5.08
N LYS A 51 -2.87 -13.30 -6.07
CA LYS A 51 -2.78 -14.62 -6.73
C LYS A 51 -2.86 -14.52 -8.25
N GLY A 52 -1.71 -14.24 -8.85
CA GLY A 52 -1.47 -14.44 -10.28
C GLY A 52 -0.68 -13.30 -10.89
N ARG A 53 0.49 -13.61 -11.45
CA ARG A 53 1.09 -12.72 -12.46
C ARG A 53 0.19 -12.82 -13.68
N VAL A 54 -0.46 -11.72 -14.06
CA VAL A 54 -1.13 -11.63 -15.36
C VAL A 54 -0.02 -11.62 -16.41
N TYR A 55 0.33 -12.80 -16.94
CA TYR A 55 1.31 -12.90 -18.02
C TYR A 55 0.74 -12.18 -19.24
N GLY A 56 1.36 -11.04 -19.59
CA GLY A 56 0.93 -10.18 -20.71
C GLY A 56 0.57 -8.75 -20.30
N PHE A 57 0.31 -8.48 -19.02
CA PHE A 57 0.20 -7.13 -18.47
C PHE A 57 1.37 -6.88 -17.54
N GLY A 58 2.21 -5.90 -17.86
CA GLY A 58 3.34 -5.50 -17.01
C GLY A 58 2.85 -5.23 -15.59
N SER A 59 3.64 -5.65 -14.59
CA SER A 59 3.37 -5.39 -13.17
C SER A 59 3.02 -3.93 -12.95
N GLN A 60 1.74 -3.60 -12.82
CA GLN A 60 1.31 -2.25 -12.46
C GLN A 60 1.52 -2.06 -10.96
N PRO A 61 2.31 -1.07 -10.52
CA PRO A 61 2.16 -0.53 -9.19
C PRO A 61 0.86 0.28 -9.20
N PHE A 62 -0.25 -0.33 -8.79
CA PHE A 62 -1.52 0.38 -8.62
C PHE A 62 -1.43 1.27 -7.39
N HIS A 63 -0.96 2.50 -7.57
CA HIS A 63 -1.25 3.61 -6.68
C HIS A 63 -2.24 4.52 -7.43
N HIS A 64 -3.48 4.52 -6.93
CA HIS A 64 -4.60 5.39 -7.25
C HIS A 64 -5.51 5.11 -8.46
N SER A 65 -6.79 5.09 -8.10
CA SER A 65 -7.98 5.55 -8.82
C SER A 65 -8.34 4.89 -10.15
N PHE A 66 -9.52 4.26 -10.13
CA PHE A 66 -10.32 3.91 -11.30
C PHE A 66 -10.47 5.15 -12.21
N GLY A 67 -9.72 5.17 -13.31
CA GLY A 67 -9.78 6.20 -14.34
C GLY A 67 -8.59 6.06 -15.28
N ASP A 68 -8.87 5.88 -16.56
CA ASP A 68 -7.92 5.86 -17.69
C ASP A 68 -7.15 4.56 -17.96
N ILE A 69 -7.86 3.64 -18.63
CA ILE A 69 -7.24 2.58 -19.45
C ILE A 69 -6.58 3.25 -20.67
N ALA A 70 -5.31 3.63 -20.55
CA ALA A 70 -4.54 4.18 -21.67
C ALA A 70 -3.97 3.04 -22.55
N TYR A 71 -4.42 3.02 -23.79
CA TYR A 71 -4.00 2.16 -24.90
C TYR A 71 -2.47 2.27 -25.13
N CYS A 72 -1.79 1.14 -25.30
CA CYS A 72 -0.34 1.08 -25.50
C CYS A 72 0.09 1.61 -26.88
N GLY A 73 0.55 2.87 -26.94
CA GLY A 73 1.36 3.42 -28.02
C GLY A 73 2.84 3.51 -27.61
N SER A 74 3.76 3.26 -28.54
CA SER A 74 5.20 3.00 -28.39
C SER A 74 6.10 4.12 -27.82
N GLY A 75 5.67 4.87 -26.78
CA GLY A 75 6.46 5.92 -26.11
C GLY A 75 6.93 5.61 -24.68
N PHE A 76 6.65 4.42 -24.15
CA PHE A 76 6.62 4.16 -22.70
C PHE A 76 7.99 4.00 -22.00
N LYS A 77 9.10 3.89 -22.74
CA LYS A 77 10.40 3.52 -22.12
C LYS A 77 11.18 4.68 -21.49
N VAL A 78 10.88 5.95 -21.82
CA VAL A 78 11.64 7.09 -21.29
C VAL A 78 11.00 7.66 -20.01
N LYS A 79 9.67 7.78 -19.96
CA LYS A 79 8.96 8.40 -18.81
C LYS A 79 8.95 7.56 -17.53
N HIS A 80 9.06 6.23 -17.63
CA HIS A 80 9.07 5.35 -16.45
C HIS A 80 10.37 5.43 -15.62
N LYS A 81 11.49 5.83 -16.23
CA LYS A 81 12.79 5.89 -15.53
C LYS A 81 12.92 7.15 -14.66
N GLU A 82 12.28 8.25 -15.06
CA GLU A 82 12.25 9.50 -14.29
C GLU A 82 11.27 9.41 -13.13
N ALA A 83 10.07 8.86 -13.34
CA ALA A 83 9.09 8.65 -12.28
C ALA A 83 9.60 7.72 -11.15
N ALA A 84 10.33 6.65 -11.51
CA ALA A 84 10.93 5.76 -10.53
C ALA A 84 12.05 6.41 -9.71
N LYS A 85 12.86 7.30 -10.34
CA LYS A 85 13.90 8.06 -9.63
C LYS A 85 13.32 9.08 -8.66
N ASN A 86 12.25 9.77 -9.07
CA ASN A 86 11.58 10.77 -8.22
C ASN A 86 10.91 10.09 -7.01
N ALA A 87 10.20 8.97 -7.22
CA ALA A 87 9.62 8.20 -6.12
C ALA A 87 10.66 7.66 -5.13
N GLN A 88 11.82 7.21 -5.62
CA GLN A 88 12.92 6.75 -4.76
C GLN A 88 13.52 7.92 -3.96
N LYS A 89 13.64 9.11 -4.57
CA LYS A 89 14.16 10.30 -3.88
C LYS A 89 13.22 10.76 -2.77
N GLU A 90 11.92 10.82 -3.04
CA GLU A 90 10.90 11.16 -2.03
C GLU A 90 10.86 10.15 -0.89
N SER A 91 11.03 8.85 -1.20
CA SER A 91 11.14 7.80 -0.16
C SER A 91 12.37 7.98 0.72
N ASN A 92 13.52 8.34 0.15
CA ASN A 92 14.74 8.57 0.90
C ASN A 92 14.64 9.85 1.77
N GLU A 93 14.11 10.94 1.22
CA GLU A 93 13.89 12.19 1.96
C GLU A 93 12.92 11.98 3.15
N ARG A 94 11.88 11.16 2.96
CA ARG A 94 10.97 10.75 4.05
C ARG A 94 11.69 9.92 5.11
N PHE A 95 12.55 9.00 4.71
CA PHE A 95 13.32 8.18 5.64
C PHE A 95 14.26 9.05 6.49
N ASP A 96 14.95 10.01 5.88
CA ASP A 96 15.81 10.96 6.58
C ASP A 96 15.04 11.84 7.58
N LEU A 97 13.83 12.27 7.20
CA LEU A 97 12.96 13.03 8.09
C LEU A 97 12.55 12.19 9.32
N LEU A 98 12.08 10.97 9.09
CA LEU A 98 11.71 10.04 10.16
C LEU A 98 12.87 9.73 11.09
N GLN A 99 14.09 9.59 10.54
CA GLN A 99 15.29 9.37 11.35
C GLN A 99 15.59 10.58 12.25
N LYS A 100 15.43 11.81 11.74
CA LYS A 100 15.58 13.04 12.55
C LYS A 100 14.52 13.14 13.64
N GLU A 101 13.26 12.79 13.34
CA GLU A 101 12.18 12.78 14.34
C GLU A 101 12.43 11.77 15.45
N MET A 102 12.90 10.57 15.10
CA MET A 102 13.28 9.53 16.06
C MET A 102 14.42 10.00 16.99
N GLU A 103 15.44 10.65 16.44
CA GLU A 103 16.54 11.18 17.25
C GLU A 103 16.07 12.30 18.18
N LYS A 104 15.19 13.19 17.70
CA LYS A 104 14.58 14.24 18.52
C LYS A 104 13.75 13.64 19.67
N LEU A 105 12.92 12.63 19.38
CA LEU A 105 12.12 11.93 20.40
C LEU A 105 13.01 11.28 21.46
N LYS A 106 14.11 10.64 21.03
CA LYS A 106 15.09 10.03 21.94
C LYS A 106 15.74 11.07 22.86
N GLN A 107 16.11 12.23 22.32
CA GLN A 107 16.65 13.34 23.12
C GLN A 107 15.63 13.87 24.13
N THR A 108 14.37 14.10 23.71
CA THR A 108 13.29 14.55 24.61
C THR A 108 13.04 13.53 25.73
N ASN A 109 13.04 12.24 25.41
CA ASN A 109 12.85 11.18 26.41
C ASN A 109 14.01 11.16 27.42
N MET A 110 15.25 11.28 26.95
CA MET A 110 16.42 11.38 27.82
C MET A 110 16.36 12.60 28.75
N GLN A 111 15.91 13.74 28.24
CA GLN A 111 15.73 14.96 29.04
C GLN A 111 14.64 14.78 30.11
N LEU A 112 13.49 14.20 29.75
CA LEU A 112 12.40 13.92 30.69
C LEU A 112 12.85 12.96 31.79
N GLN A 113 13.58 11.90 31.45
CA GLN A 113 14.16 10.99 32.45
C GLN A 113 15.18 11.69 33.36
N GLY A 114 15.94 12.65 32.83
CA GLY A 114 16.82 13.50 33.63
C GLY A 114 16.04 14.35 34.63
N GLN A 115 14.98 15.02 34.18
CA GLN A 115 14.11 15.83 35.03
C GLN A 115 13.44 15.00 36.12
N GLN A 116 12.92 13.81 35.78
CA GLN A 116 12.34 12.88 36.76
C GLN A 116 13.35 12.51 37.86
N ARG A 117 14.60 12.23 37.51
CA ARG A 117 15.65 11.95 38.50
C ARG A 117 15.95 13.12 39.43
N VAL A 118 15.97 14.34 38.89
CA VAL A 118 16.18 15.55 39.72
C VAL A 118 15.03 15.75 40.69
N ILE A 119 13.78 15.59 40.23
CA ILE A 119 12.58 15.71 41.06
C ILE A 119 12.60 14.66 42.18
N LEU A 120 12.88 13.40 41.85
CA LEU A 120 12.96 12.32 42.85
C LEU A 120 13.99 12.64 43.94
N LYS A 121 15.20 13.09 43.57
CA LYS A 121 16.22 13.50 44.54
C LYS A 121 15.77 14.68 45.41
N ALA A 122 15.10 15.67 44.82
CA ALA A 122 14.57 16.81 45.57
C ALA A 122 13.50 16.37 46.58
N MET A 123 12.63 15.42 46.20
CA MET A 123 11.64 14.83 47.10
C MET A 123 12.30 14.05 48.24
N GLU A 124 13.29 13.23 47.94
CA GLU A 124 14.07 12.48 48.96
C GLU A 124 14.76 13.42 49.95
N GLN A 125 15.34 14.51 49.47
CA GLN A 125 15.98 15.53 50.30
C GLN A 125 14.95 16.21 51.22
N CYS A 126 13.83 16.66 50.66
CA CYS A 126 12.76 17.33 51.40
C CYS A 126 12.17 16.44 52.51
N LEU A 127 11.95 15.16 52.20
CA LEU A 127 11.51 14.17 53.18
C LEU A 127 12.54 13.98 54.30
N SER A 128 13.82 13.88 53.94
CA SER A 128 14.91 13.73 54.92
C SER A 128 15.02 14.94 55.85
N ASP A 129 14.89 16.15 55.31
CA ASP A 129 14.92 17.39 56.08
C ASP A 129 13.70 17.50 57.02
N THR A 130 12.52 17.09 56.55
CA THR A 130 11.29 17.06 57.36
C THR A 130 11.43 16.11 58.54
N ILE A 131 11.94 14.89 58.30
CA ILE A 131 12.18 13.91 59.38
C ILE A 131 13.18 14.46 60.39
N ARG A 132 14.25 15.11 59.94
CA ARG A 132 15.26 15.71 60.82
C ARG A 132 14.70 16.83 61.69
N GLN A 133 13.70 17.57 61.23
CA GLN A 133 13.04 18.61 62.04
C GLN A 133 12.08 18.06 63.11
N MET A 134 11.64 16.81 62.97
CA MET A 134 10.69 16.16 63.89
C MET A 134 11.37 15.36 65.02
N LEU A 135 12.68 15.08 64.90
CA LEU A 135 13.50 14.34 65.87
C LEU A 135 14.36 15.30 66.69
#